data_AF-A0A3P7CKD9-F1
#
_entry.id   AF-A0A3P7CKD9-F1
#
_cell.length_a   1.000
_cell.length_b   1.000
_cell.length_c   1.000
_cell.angle_alpha   90.00
_cell.angle_beta   90.00
_cell.angle_gamma   90.00
#
_symmetry.space_group_name_H-M   'P 1'
#
loop_
_entity.id
_entity.type
_entity.pdbx_description
1 polymer ?
#
loop_
_entity_poly.entity_id
_entity_poly.type
_entity_poly.pdbx_seq_one_letter_code
_entity_poly.pdbx_strand_id
1 'polypeptide(L)'
;MMTAATKASTLVRCETVFFSDSEHVPIGRSGHRVVFIGGDLYVVGGYVQYASGLRVEAEIWAYNIFARIWRKVSLQGSEAFKLALSTAAIALDKRILINGGTGVPFGENIDNSLIAVDLKRETCTSYPCKPKDGNPDNMPQATYGHTVTLGRIDGKSMLFKVGGAQGYTYSINIYAYSFADGTWEALYRREMDGERMVTQRYRHDTALWKEKLYIVGGANADGNLPFWPMPVFDIRRRSWAFVSFTGQCPEPIRCSCSVQIDKGMSEFFFLCLVVYTTGGIAANGTTVNKNILSFNLENLVFSVVGRHVAPAFFHDMAVVPNQYCFYSFGGVLNEKRVNNLHLFTLLNKIPSLRELSWKALSERTQPFFPIDIRTRLKDETANYLRDHLRRGFFLLFGLQPPSLDPPDGDRGLSNDTIAENAHKFYKYTRIFYISTLMKRQEDGRPTEDVVENVALYLTVLFYWLGVPLEFVTRLPYGLRCLETVSACVEKEYRNYPDTVVFRPPKRSLLDFACSTT
;
A
#
# COMPACT_ATOMS: atom_id res chain seq x y z
N MET A 1 -49.89 4.22 -8.46
CA MET A 1 -48.80 3.24 -8.27
C MET A 1 -47.52 4.00 -7.97
N MET A 2 -47.09 4.01 -6.71
CA MET A 2 -45.81 4.60 -6.32
C MET A 2 -44.69 3.69 -6.82
N THR A 3 -43.81 4.24 -7.66
CA THR A 3 -42.57 3.58 -8.08
C THR A 3 -41.65 3.49 -6.87
N ALA A 4 -41.41 2.26 -6.40
CA ALA A 4 -40.39 1.98 -5.42
C ALA A 4 -39.03 2.37 -6.03
N ALA A 5 -38.52 3.55 -5.66
CA ALA A 5 -37.12 3.89 -5.86
C ALA A 5 -36.30 2.86 -5.08
N THR A 6 -35.75 1.86 -5.77
CA THR A 6 -34.74 0.96 -5.22
C THR A 6 -33.60 1.82 -4.69
N LYS A 7 -33.56 1.99 -3.36
CA LYS A 7 -32.42 2.55 -2.64
C LYS A 7 -31.21 1.76 -3.11
N ALA A 8 -30.33 2.38 -3.90
CA ALA A 8 -29.08 1.74 -4.29
C ALA A 8 -28.34 1.40 -2.99
N SER A 9 -28.23 0.11 -2.68
CA SER A 9 -27.50 -0.34 -1.50
C SER A 9 -26.05 0.06 -1.69
N THR A 10 -25.52 0.95 -0.85
CA THR A 10 -24.09 1.26 -0.81
C THR A 10 -23.34 -0.05 -0.59
N LEU A 11 -22.54 -0.49 -1.58
CA LEU A 11 -21.70 -1.68 -1.49
C LEU A 11 -20.26 -1.34 -1.11
N VAL A 12 -19.81 -0.12 -1.40
CA VAL A 12 -18.49 0.39 -1.04
C VAL A 12 -18.64 1.64 -0.18
N ARG A 13 -18.14 1.57 1.05
CA ARG A 13 -18.05 2.72 1.96
C ARG A 13 -16.70 3.41 1.79
N CYS A 14 -16.69 4.72 1.67
CA CYS A 14 -15.49 5.55 1.62
C CYS A 14 -15.42 6.40 2.88
N GLU A 15 -14.28 6.41 3.56
CA GLU A 15 -14.04 7.16 4.79
C GLU A 15 -12.71 7.91 4.69
N THR A 16 -12.67 9.14 5.19
CA THR A 16 -11.42 9.89 5.34
C THR A 16 -10.62 9.30 6.49
N VAL A 17 -9.34 9.05 6.25
CA VAL A 17 -8.40 8.58 7.25
C VAL A 17 -7.68 9.78 7.84
N PHE A 18 -7.99 10.08 9.09
CA PHE A 18 -7.36 11.17 9.82
C PHE A 18 -6.04 10.72 10.44
N PHE A 19 -5.04 11.61 10.38
CA PHE A 19 -3.74 11.47 11.02
C PHE A 19 -3.43 12.80 11.71
N SER A 20 -2.79 12.75 12.88
CA SER A 20 -2.80 13.86 13.85
C SER A 20 -1.66 14.88 13.69
N ASP A 21 -0.71 14.65 12.79
CA ASP A 21 0.49 15.48 12.66
C ASP A 21 0.66 15.97 11.22
N SER A 22 0.69 17.28 11.06
CA SER A 22 0.86 17.95 9.78
C SER A 22 2.32 18.12 9.35
N GLU A 23 3.30 17.93 10.24
CA GLU A 23 4.72 18.14 9.94
C GLU A 23 5.39 16.89 9.35
N HIS A 24 4.90 15.69 9.66
CA HIS A 24 5.50 14.43 9.22
C HIS A 24 4.67 13.68 8.18
N VAL A 25 4.05 14.41 7.26
CA VAL A 25 3.18 13.83 6.23
C VAL A 25 3.56 14.32 4.84
N PRO A 26 3.31 13.51 3.79
CA PRO A 26 3.49 13.98 2.42
C PRO A 26 2.65 15.22 2.15
N ILE A 27 3.29 16.26 1.61
CA ILE A 27 2.62 17.46 1.10
C ILE A 27 1.67 17.07 -0.05
N GLY A 28 0.60 17.85 -0.21
CA GLY A 28 -0.39 17.66 -1.25
C GLY A 28 0.23 17.54 -2.65
N ARG A 29 -0.14 16.48 -3.36
CA ARG A 29 0.51 16.11 -4.63
C ARG A 29 -0.44 15.43 -5.61
N SER A 30 -0.09 15.46 -6.88
CA SER A 30 -0.83 14.76 -7.94
C SER A 30 0.10 14.08 -8.94
N GLY A 31 -0.40 13.10 -9.67
CA GLY A 31 0.39 12.33 -10.63
C GLY A 31 1.51 11.50 -9.99
N HIS A 32 1.43 11.27 -8.68
CA HIS A 32 2.23 10.31 -7.93
C HIS A 32 1.67 8.89 -8.15
N ARG A 33 2.36 7.89 -7.60
CA ARG A 33 1.87 6.51 -7.53
C ARG A 33 1.74 6.01 -6.11
N VAL A 34 0.81 5.10 -5.85
CA VAL A 34 0.59 4.43 -4.56
C VAL A 34 0.70 2.93 -4.77
N VAL A 35 1.53 2.26 -3.98
CA VAL A 35 1.64 0.79 -3.97
C VAL A 35 1.54 0.28 -2.54
N PHE A 36 0.97 -0.90 -2.35
CA PHE A 36 0.87 -1.54 -1.04
C PHE A 36 1.86 -2.70 -0.92
N ILE A 37 2.74 -2.67 0.07
CA ILE A 37 3.70 -3.74 0.36
C ILE A 37 3.76 -3.95 1.87
N GLY A 38 3.50 -5.18 2.33
CA GLY A 38 3.83 -5.59 3.70
C GLY A 38 3.14 -4.84 4.84
N GLY A 39 2.02 -4.15 4.60
CA GLY A 39 1.35 -3.33 5.63
C GLY A 39 1.55 -1.83 5.47
N ASP A 40 2.40 -1.40 4.55
CA ASP A 40 2.64 -0.01 4.24
C ASP A 40 2.05 0.37 2.87
N LEU A 41 1.43 1.54 2.80
CA LEU A 41 1.14 2.24 1.56
C LEU A 41 2.34 3.14 1.23
N TYR A 42 2.98 2.91 0.10
CA TYR A 42 4.08 3.71 -0.38
C TYR A 42 3.59 4.70 -1.44
N VAL A 43 3.75 5.99 -1.16
CA VAL A 43 3.49 7.10 -2.08
C VAL A 43 4.81 7.45 -2.77
N VAL A 44 4.87 7.26 -4.08
CA VAL A 44 6.06 7.45 -4.90
C VAL A 44 5.90 8.69 -5.76
N GLY A 45 6.79 9.65 -5.53
CA GLY A 45 6.99 10.80 -6.38
C GLY A 45 5.81 11.78 -6.47
N GLY A 46 5.62 12.33 -7.67
CA GLY A 46 4.52 13.23 -8.03
C GLY A 46 4.90 14.70 -8.17
N TYR A 47 3.90 15.49 -8.55
CA TYR A 47 4.00 16.95 -8.65
C TYR A 47 3.39 17.55 -7.39
N VAL A 48 4.21 18.21 -6.57
CA VAL A 48 3.95 18.60 -5.18
C VAL A 48 3.70 20.11 -5.08
N GLN A 49 2.77 20.51 -4.21
CA GLN A 49 2.38 21.90 -3.98
C GLN A 49 3.13 22.51 -2.78
N TYR A 50 4.26 23.16 -3.05
CA TYR A 50 4.94 24.01 -2.07
C TYR A 50 4.37 25.43 -2.09
N ALA A 51 4.65 26.19 -1.03
CA ALA A 51 4.33 27.62 -0.98
C ALA A 51 5.08 28.42 -2.07
N SER A 52 6.28 27.97 -2.44
CA SER A 52 7.11 28.58 -3.50
C SER A 52 6.74 28.16 -4.92
N GLY A 53 5.74 27.30 -5.08
CA GLY A 53 5.29 26.80 -6.37
C GLY A 53 5.25 25.28 -6.47
N LEU A 54 5.08 24.79 -7.69
CA LEU A 54 4.92 23.37 -7.96
C LEU A 54 6.26 22.73 -8.37
N ARG A 55 6.56 21.55 -7.83
CA ARG A 55 7.82 20.83 -8.09
C ARG A 55 7.60 19.35 -8.25
N VAL A 56 8.35 18.71 -9.14
CA VAL A 56 8.39 17.26 -9.24
C VAL A 56 9.37 16.76 -8.19
N GLU A 57 8.90 15.89 -7.30
CA GLU A 57 9.70 15.37 -6.19
C GLU A 57 9.94 13.88 -6.40
N ALA A 58 11.19 13.44 -6.32
CA ALA A 58 11.57 12.03 -6.35
C ALA A 58 11.82 11.52 -4.94
N GLU A 59 10.74 11.40 -4.18
CA GLU A 59 10.75 10.89 -2.81
C GLU A 59 9.72 9.77 -2.65
N ILE A 60 9.88 8.99 -1.59
CA ILE A 60 8.94 7.93 -1.21
C ILE A 60 8.50 8.16 0.23
N TRP A 61 7.19 8.19 0.43
CA TRP A 61 6.56 8.22 1.75
C TRP A 61 5.89 6.89 2.02
N ALA A 62 5.93 6.43 3.26
CA ALA A 62 5.29 5.20 3.69
C ALA A 62 4.29 5.48 4.81
N TYR A 63 3.03 5.11 4.58
CA TYR A 63 1.99 5.10 5.60
C TYR A 63 1.75 3.68 6.08
N ASN A 64 2.04 3.42 7.35
CA ASN A 64 1.73 2.14 7.94
C ASN A 64 0.25 2.08 8.32
N ILE A 65 -0.52 1.15 7.74
CA ILE A 65 -1.98 1.11 7.96
C ILE A 65 -2.36 0.66 9.39
N PHE A 66 -1.43 0.02 10.12
CA PHE A 66 -1.65 -0.43 11.49
C PHE A 66 -1.32 0.67 12.50
N ALA A 67 -0.10 1.20 12.42
CA ALA A 67 0.33 2.30 13.29
C ALA A 67 -0.38 3.61 12.96
N ARG A 68 -0.89 3.75 11.73
CA ARG A 68 -1.47 4.99 11.18
C ARG A 68 -0.49 6.16 11.18
N ILE A 69 0.77 5.85 10.91
CA ILE A 69 1.88 6.81 10.92
C ILE A 69 2.47 6.92 9.52
N TRP A 70 2.74 8.16 9.12
CA TRP A 70 3.55 8.48 7.96
C TRP A 70 5.04 8.54 8.33
N ARG A 71 5.89 8.15 7.38
CA ARG A 71 7.33 8.38 7.44
C ARG A 71 7.86 8.62 6.04
N LYS A 72 8.84 9.50 5.91
CA LYS A 72 9.63 9.60 4.68
C LYS A 72 10.63 8.44 4.67
N VAL A 73 10.74 7.74 3.55
CA VAL A 73 11.72 6.67 3.37
C VAL A 73 13.07 7.31 3.05
N SER A 74 14.09 7.01 3.85
CA SER A 74 15.47 7.45 3.61
C SER A 74 16.06 6.63 2.48
N LEU A 75 16.00 7.12 1.25
CA LEU A 75 16.38 6.36 0.07
C LEU A 75 17.66 6.90 -0.56
N GLN A 76 18.65 6.04 -0.76
CA GLN A 76 19.85 6.39 -1.53
C GLN A 76 19.62 6.16 -3.03
N GLY A 77 20.04 7.14 -3.84
CA GLY A 77 19.94 7.06 -5.31
C GLY A 77 18.55 7.39 -5.87
N SER A 78 17.75 8.18 -5.16
CA SER A 78 16.43 8.62 -5.65
C SER A 78 16.48 9.40 -6.98
N GLU A 79 17.63 9.98 -7.32
CA GLU A 79 17.92 10.58 -8.63
C GLU A 79 17.63 9.65 -9.80
N ALA A 80 17.70 8.32 -9.58
CA ALA A 80 17.35 7.33 -10.59
C ALA A 80 15.93 7.53 -11.16
N PHE A 81 14.98 8.00 -10.35
CA PHE A 81 13.60 8.26 -10.76
C PHE A 81 13.21 9.74 -10.64
N LYS A 82 14.16 10.67 -10.84
CA LYS A 82 13.93 12.13 -10.73
C LYS A 82 12.76 12.66 -11.58
N LEU A 83 12.45 12.01 -12.71
CA LEU A 83 11.29 12.31 -13.56
C LEU A 83 10.02 11.66 -12.98
N ALA A 84 9.73 11.97 -11.72
CA ALA A 84 8.79 11.24 -10.87
C ALA A 84 7.31 11.62 -11.08
N LEU A 85 6.97 12.41 -12.10
CA LEU A 85 5.59 12.78 -12.41
C LEU A 85 4.99 11.83 -13.44
N SER A 86 3.81 11.29 -13.13
CA SER A 86 3.05 10.38 -13.98
C SER A 86 3.89 9.18 -14.43
N THR A 87 4.76 8.70 -13.55
CA THR A 87 5.39 7.39 -13.66
C THR A 87 4.33 6.30 -13.58
N ALA A 88 4.65 5.09 -14.03
CA ALA A 88 3.95 3.89 -13.61
C ALA A 88 4.72 3.24 -12.46
N ALA A 89 4.00 2.73 -11.46
CA ALA A 89 4.63 1.98 -10.37
C ALA A 89 3.78 0.79 -9.93
N ILE A 90 4.45 -0.31 -9.58
CA ILE A 90 3.82 -1.56 -9.15
C ILE A 90 4.68 -2.28 -8.11
N ALA A 91 4.03 -3.02 -7.20
CA ALA A 91 4.71 -3.88 -6.26
C ALA A 91 5.16 -5.19 -6.95
N LEU A 92 6.43 -5.56 -6.75
CA LEU A 92 6.96 -6.89 -7.05
C LEU A 92 7.65 -7.42 -5.80
N ASP A 93 7.02 -8.40 -5.15
CA ASP A 93 7.44 -8.93 -3.84
C ASP A 93 7.64 -7.83 -2.79
N LYS A 94 8.89 -7.55 -2.41
CA LYS A 94 9.29 -6.53 -1.43
C LYS A 94 9.91 -5.29 -2.08
N ARG A 95 9.73 -5.12 -3.39
CA ARG A 95 10.29 -4.01 -4.18
C ARG A 95 9.19 -3.23 -4.87
N ILE A 96 9.47 -1.96 -5.12
CA ILE A 96 8.65 -1.12 -6.00
C ILE A 96 9.35 -1.06 -7.36
N LEU A 97 8.64 -1.42 -8.41
CA LEU A 97 9.09 -1.16 -9.77
C LEU A 97 8.51 0.15 -10.26
N ILE A 98 9.34 0.98 -10.89
CA ILE A 98 8.97 2.27 -11.47
C ILE A 98 9.35 2.24 -12.95
N ASN A 99 8.46 2.69 -13.84
CA ASN A 99 8.77 2.91 -15.24
C ASN A 99 8.28 4.28 -15.75
N GLY A 100 9.16 4.90 -16.53
CA GLY A 100 8.96 6.17 -17.20
C GLY A 100 8.56 7.32 -16.27
N GLY A 101 7.79 8.26 -16.80
CA GLY A 101 7.47 9.52 -16.12
C GLY A 101 8.13 10.73 -16.79
N THR A 102 7.80 11.92 -16.31
CA THR A 102 8.24 13.21 -16.87
C THR A 102 8.71 14.17 -15.77
N GLY A 103 9.44 15.20 -16.17
CA GLY A 103 9.73 16.38 -15.37
C GLY A 103 8.82 17.56 -15.72
N VAL A 104 9.24 18.76 -15.31
CA VAL A 104 8.73 20.06 -15.77
C VAL A 104 9.86 20.76 -16.52
N PRO A 105 9.62 21.33 -17.72
CA PRO A 105 8.38 21.32 -18.50
C PRO A 105 7.88 19.93 -18.92
N PHE A 106 6.56 19.77 -19.06
CA PHE A 106 5.95 18.44 -19.29
C PHE A 106 6.28 17.88 -20.67
N GLY A 107 6.69 16.61 -20.70
CA GLY A 107 6.96 15.88 -21.93
C GLY A 107 8.27 16.25 -22.64
N GLU A 108 9.02 17.22 -22.12
CA GLU A 108 10.34 17.58 -22.63
C GLU A 108 11.40 16.53 -22.28
N ASN A 109 11.41 16.09 -21.02
CA ASN A 109 12.25 15.00 -20.55
C ASN A 109 11.36 13.86 -20.06
N ILE A 110 11.49 12.69 -20.69
CA ILE A 110 10.68 11.52 -20.40
C ILE A 110 11.61 10.33 -20.15
N ASP A 111 11.45 9.67 -19.01
CA ASP A 111 12.21 8.47 -18.69
C ASP A 111 11.60 7.24 -19.38
N ASN A 112 12.43 6.20 -19.55
CA ASN A 112 11.97 4.88 -20.00
C ASN A 112 12.65 3.73 -19.25
N SER A 113 13.38 4.06 -18.19
CA SER A 113 14.13 3.10 -17.37
C SER A 113 13.16 2.23 -16.57
N LEU A 114 13.53 0.98 -16.32
CA LEU A 114 12.83 0.13 -15.36
C LEU A 114 13.64 0.10 -14.06
N ILE A 115 13.14 0.79 -13.04
CA ILE A 115 13.86 1.00 -11.78
C ILE A 115 13.23 0.14 -10.70
N ALA A 116 14.06 -0.56 -9.94
CA ALA A 116 13.70 -1.31 -8.75
C ALA A 116 14.13 -0.53 -7.50
N VAL A 117 13.16 -0.22 -6.65
CA VAL A 117 13.40 0.30 -5.31
C VAL A 117 13.38 -0.87 -4.33
N ASP A 118 14.53 -1.19 -3.74
CA ASP A 118 14.63 -2.18 -2.68
C ASP A 118 14.36 -1.49 -1.34
N LEU A 119 13.19 -1.74 -0.76
CA LEU A 119 12.74 -1.11 0.48
C LEU A 119 13.48 -1.64 1.72
N LYS A 120 14.11 -2.82 1.66
CA LYS A 120 14.91 -3.37 2.76
C LYS A 120 16.31 -2.76 2.77
N ARG A 121 16.91 -2.61 1.58
CA ARG A 121 18.25 -2.04 1.40
C ARG A 121 18.23 -0.53 1.24
N GLU A 122 17.06 0.08 1.09
CA GLU A 122 16.88 1.52 0.91
C GLU A 122 17.71 2.07 -0.27
N THR A 123 17.70 1.33 -1.38
CA THR A 123 18.49 1.65 -2.58
C THR A 123 17.66 1.52 -3.86
N CYS A 124 18.08 2.27 -4.89
CA CYS A 124 17.56 2.16 -6.25
C CYS A 124 18.53 1.40 -7.14
N THR A 125 18.00 0.50 -7.97
CA THR A 125 18.77 -0.24 -8.98
C THR A 125 17.99 -0.31 -10.28
N SER A 126 18.67 -0.23 -11.43
CA SER A 126 18.01 -0.39 -12.73
C SER A 126 17.98 -1.85 -13.14
N TYR A 127 16.83 -2.29 -13.68
CA TYR A 127 16.75 -3.55 -14.40
C TYR A 127 17.38 -3.43 -15.78
N PRO A 128 18.06 -4.50 -16.27
CA PRO A 128 18.51 -4.54 -17.65
C PRO A 128 17.29 -4.44 -18.58
N CYS A 129 17.38 -3.57 -19.58
CA CYS A 129 16.33 -3.39 -20.58
C CYS A 129 16.96 -3.56 -21.96
N LYS A 130 16.83 -4.75 -22.53
CA LYS A 130 17.33 -5.08 -23.88
C LYS A 130 16.16 -5.37 -24.83
N PRO A 131 16.27 -5.12 -26.13
CA PRO A 131 15.31 -5.65 -27.08
C PRO A 131 15.40 -7.18 -27.13
N LYS A 132 14.26 -7.86 -27.11
CA LYS A 132 14.20 -9.30 -27.40
C LYS A 132 14.76 -9.57 -28.79
N ASP A 133 15.60 -10.60 -28.89
CA ASP A 133 16.30 -11.03 -30.11
C ASP A 133 17.16 -9.94 -30.77
N GLY A 134 17.50 -8.87 -30.04
CA GLY A 134 18.28 -7.75 -30.58
C GLY A 134 17.48 -6.80 -31.48
N ASN A 135 16.17 -7.03 -31.70
CA ASN A 135 15.36 -6.19 -32.59
C ASN A 135 14.97 -4.85 -31.90
N PRO A 136 15.45 -3.68 -32.37
CA PRO A 136 15.19 -2.39 -31.74
C PRO A 136 13.69 -2.06 -31.59
N ASP A 137 12.85 -2.58 -32.48
CA ASP A 137 11.39 -2.40 -32.43
C ASP A 137 10.73 -2.96 -31.17
N ASN A 138 11.40 -3.90 -30.50
CA ASN A 138 10.94 -4.49 -29.25
C ASN A 138 11.18 -3.57 -28.05
N MET A 139 11.97 -2.50 -28.19
CA MET A 139 12.15 -1.54 -27.11
C MET A 139 10.92 -0.62 -26.97
N PRO A 140 10.41 -0.42 -25.75
CA PRO A 140 9.30 0.50 -25.52
C PRO A 140 9.71 1.94 -25.79
N GLN A 141 8.77 2.75 -26.25
CA GLN A 141 8.94 4.20 -26.33
C GLN A 141 8.97 4.83 -24.92
N ALA A 142 9.72 5.93 -24.76
CA ALA A 142 9.68 6.73 -23.54
C ALA A 142 8.32 7.44 -23.42
N THR A 143 7.58 7.15 -22.37
CA THR A 143 6.22 7.67 -22.17
C THR A 143 5.94 7.99 -20.71
N TYR A 144 5.06 8.94 -20.43
CA TYR A 144 4.48 9.17 -19.10
C TYR A 144 2.95 9.02 -19.15
N GLY A 145 2.33 8.77 -17.99
CA GLY A 145 0.90 8.48 -17.89
C GLY A 145 0.48 7.20 -18.62
N HIS A 146 1.43 6.31 -18.91
CA HIS A 146 1.17 4.95 -19.34
C HIS A 146 0.86 4.07 -18.13
N THR A 147 0.43 2.85 -18.39
CA THR A 147 0.21 1.86 -17.33
C THR A 147 1.27 0.77 -17.38
N VAL A 148 1.51 0.19 -16.22
CA VAL A 148 2.31 -1.02 -16.07
C VAL A 148 1.50 -2.02 -15.25
N THR A 149 1.37 -3.24 -15.78
CA THR A 149 0.63 -4.33 -15.12
C THR A 149 1.49 -5.57 -14.99
N LEU A 150 1.55 -6.13 -13.79
CA LEU A 150 2.21 -7.40 -13.54
C LEU A 150 1.23 -8.54 -13.83
N GLY A 151 1.66 -9.51 -14.63
CA GLY A 151 0.86 -10.67 -14.97
C GLY A 151 1.68 -11.95 -14.97
N ARG A 152 0.99 -13.09 -15.06
CA ARG A 152 1.61 -14.38 -15.36
C ARG A 152 1.07 -14.92 -16.68
N ILE A 153 1.97 -15.30 -17.58
CA ILE A 153 1.67 -15.97 -18.85
C ILE A 153 2.49 -17.26 -18.87
N ASP A 154 1.85 -18.40 -19.12
CA ASP A 154 2.51 -19.73 -19.05
C ASP A 154 3.30 -19.95 -17.74
N GLY A 155 2.78 -19.45 -16.62
CA GLY A 155 3.45 -19.53 -15.32
C GLY A 155 4.63 -18.57 -15.12
N LYS A 156 5.04 -17.81 -16.14
CA LYS A 156 6.12 -16.81 -16.06
C LYS A 156 5.57 -15.43 -15.71
N SER A 157 6.15 -14.79 -14.68
CA SER A 157 5.84 -13.39 -14.36
C SER A 157 6.37 -12.46 -15.44
N MET A 158 5.53 -11.56 -15.94
CA MET A 158 5.86 -10.57 -16.96
C MET A 158 5.26 -9.21 -16.61
N LEU A 159 5.91 -8.15 -17.09
CA LEU A 159 5.44 -6.78 -16.98
C LEU A 159 4.82 -6.34 -18.31
N PHE A 160 3.62 -5.79 -18.30
CA PHE A 160 2.97 -5.25 -19.51
C PHE A 160 2.90 -3.73 -19.42
N LYS A 161 3.50 -3.03 -20.39
CA LYS A 161 3.44 -1.58 -20.54
C LYS A 161 2.42 -1.23 -21.63
N VAL A 162 1.49 -0.32 -21.34
CA VAL A 162 0.44 0.07 -22.30
C VAL A 162 0.32 1.59 -22.43
N GLY A 163 0.38 2.05 -23.68
CA GLY A 163 0.06 3.43 -24.09
C GLY A 163 0.92 4.52 -23.44
N GLY A 164 0.32 5.68 -23.17
CA GLY A 164 0.98 6.85 -22.57
C GLY A 164 1.12 8.04 -23.52
N ALA A 165 1.76 9.10 -23.01
CA ALA A 165 2.04 10.32 -23.76
C ALA A 165 3.55 10.54 -23.95
N GLN A 166 3.90 11.14 -25.07
CA GLN A 166 5.22 11.67 -25.41
C GLN A 166 5.04 13.11 -25.91
N GLY A 167 5.10 14.06 -24.97
CA GLY A 167 4.74 15.45 -25.24
C GLY A 167 3.29 15.57 -25.70
N TYR A 168 3.09 16.05 -26.94
CA TYR A 168 1.78 16.22 -27.56
C TYR A 168 1.26 14.98 -28.30
N THR A 169 2.07 13.91 -28.37
CA THR A 169 1.69 12.66 -29.02
C THR A 169 1.28 11.61 -27.99
N TYR A 170 0.41 10.70 -28.38
CA TYR A 170 -0.10 9.63 -27.52
C TYR A 170 0.19 8.27 -28.14
N SER A 171 0.26 7.23 -27.32
CA SER A 171 0.47 5.85 -27.76
C SER A 171 -0.64 4.94 -27.21
N ILE A 172 -0.81 3.79 -27.87
CA ILE A 172 -1.53 2.62 -27.34
C ILE A 172 -0.73 1.34 -27.58
N ASN A 173 0.58 1.48 -27.84
CA ASN A 173 1.47 0.36 -28.05
C ASN A 173 1.58 -0.48 -26.76
N ILE A 174 1.76 -1.78 -26.94
CA ILE A 174 1.83 -2.75 -25.85
C ILE A 174 3.17 -3.47 -25.92
N TYR A 175 3.90 -3.42 -24.81
CA TYR A 175 5.18 -4.09 -24.65
C TYR A 175 5.13 -5.03 -23.45
N ALA A 176 5.84 -6.16 -23.55
CA ALA A 176 6.00 -7.12 -22.46
C ALA A 176 7.47 -7.21 -22.05
N TYR A 177 7.75 -7.19 -20.75
CA TYR A 177 9.08 -7.39 -20.20
C TYR A 177 9.20 -8.79 -19.58
N SER A 178 10.25 -9.51 -19.98
CA SER A 178 10.67 -10.76 -19.34
C SER A 178 11.69 -10.47 -18.25
N PHE A 179 11.35 -10.76 -16.99
CA PHE A 179 12.30 -10.68 -15.88
C PHE A 179 13.41 -11.73 -15.96
N ALA A 180 13.15 -12.87 -16.62
CA ALA A 180 14.12 -13.94 -16.77
C ALA A 180 15.26 -13.54 -17.71
N ASP A 181 14.92 -12.86 -18.79
CA ASP A 181 15.87 -12.54 -19.87
C ASP A 181 16.36 -11.08 -19.81
N GLY A 182 15.67 -10.23 -19.07
CA GLY A 182 15.94 -8.79 -19.03
C GLY A 182 15.59 -8.08 -20.34
N THR A 183 14.60 -8.60 -21.07
CA THR A 183 14.25 -8.15 -22.41
C THR A 183 12.82 -7.63 -22.51
N TRP A 184 12.63 -6.60 -23.32
CA TRP A 184 11.31 -6.15 -23.79
C TRP A 184 10.94 -6.81 -25.12
N GLU A 185 9.65 -7.02 -25.35
CA GLU A 185 9.04 -7.50 -26.59
C GLU A 185 7.86 -6.61 -26.95
N ALA A 186 7.77 -6.16 -28.21
CA ALA A 186 6.58 -5.49 -28.70
C ALA A 186 5.48 -6.53 -28.99
N LEU A 187 4.37 -6.44 -28.25
CA LEU A 187 3.19 -7.28 -28.51
C LEU A 187 2.24 -6.65 -29.52
N TYR A 188 2.16 -5.31 -29.52
CA TYR A 188 1.35 -4.55 -30.45
C TYR A 188 1.96 -3.16 -30.67
N ARG A 189 2.01 -2.75 -31.93
CA ARG A 189 2.35 -1.38 -32.34
C ARG A 189 1.30 -0.90 -33.32
N ARG A 190 0.73 0.29 -33.11
CA ARG A 190 -0.34 0.82 -33.97
C ARG A 190 0.12 0.96 -35.42
N GLU A 191 1.39 1.27 -35.64
CA GLU A 191 2.02 1.36 -36.96
C GLU A 191 1.88 0.05 -37.77
N MET A 192 1.56 -1.08 -37.11
CA MET A 192 1.37 -2.38 -37.74
C MET A 192 -0.07 -2.68 -38.19
N ASP A 193 -1.10 -1.98 -37.69
CA ASP A 193 -2.49 -2.51 -37.69
C ASP A 193 -3.57 -1.68 -38.40
N GLY A 194 -3.21 -0.80 -39.35
CA GLY A 194 -4.18 -0.19 -40.28
C GLY A 194 -5.47 0.38 -39.65
N GLU A 195 -6.63 0.13 -40.27
CA GLU A 195 -7.92 0.84 -40.04
C GLU A 195 -8.69 0.48 -38.74
N ARG A 196 -8.33 -0.56 -37.96
CA ARG A 196 -8.99 -0.86 -36.67
C ARG A 196 -8.32 -0.13 -35.50
N MET A 197 -8.37 1.20 -35.54
CA MET A 197 -7.58 2.02 -34.62
C MET A 197 -8.23 2.15 -33.24
N VAL A 198 -7.71 1.40 -32.27
CA VAL A 198 -7.91 1.75 -30.85
C VAL A 198 -7.28 3.12 -30.59
N THR A 199 -8.05 4.03 -30.00
CA THR A 199 -7.58 5.40 -29.75
C THR A 199 -6.41 5.42 -28.78
N GLN A 200 -5.32 6.09 -29.20
CA GLN A 200 -4.16 6.40 -28.38
C GLN A 200 -4.55 7.22 -27.16
N ARG A 201 -3.94 6.93 -26.00
CA ARG A 201 -4.38 7.52 -24.73
C ARG A 201 -3.32 7.49 -23.65
N TYR A 202 -3.44 8.44 -22.72
CA TYR A 202 -2.69 8.49 -21.47
C TYR A 202 -3.65 8.59 -20.27
N ARG A 203 -3.13 8.35 -19.07
CA ARG A 203 -3.88 8.33 -17.80
C ARG A 203 -5.13 7.45 -17.86
N HIS A 204 -5.03 6.36 -18.62
CA HIS A 204 -5.92 5.22 -18.52
C HIS A 204 -5.40 4.31 -17.41
N ASP A 205 -6.23 3.36 -16.97
CA ASP A 205 -5.79 2.23 -16.15
C ASP A 205 -5.87 0.93 -16.97
N THR A 206 -5.18 -0.10 -16.51
CA THR A 206 -5.23 -1.44 -17.10
C THR A 206 -5.56 -2.49 -16.04
N ALA A 207 -6.49 -3.38 -16.39
CA ALA A 207 -6.79 -4.57 -15.60
C ALA A 207 -6.41 -5.82 -16.40
N LEU A 208 -5.76 -6.79 -15.73
CA LEU A 208 -5.39 -8.05 -16.35
C LEU A 208 -6.34 -9.15 -15.87
N TRP A 209 -7.04 -9.77 -16.82
CA TRP A 209 -7.96 -10.87 -16.54
C TRP A 209 -7.95 -11.89 -17.65
N LYS A 210 -7.81 -13.18 -17.29
CA LYS A 210 -7.78 -14.30 -18.25
C LYS A 210 -6.83 -14.03 -19.44
N GLU A 211 -5.63 -13.55 -19.13
CA GLU A 211 -4.58 -13.18 -20.10
C GLU A 211 -4.99 -12.11 -21.11
N LYS A 212 -5.92 -11.23 -20.73
CA LYS A 212 -6.34 -10.07 -21.53
C LYS A 212 -6.17 -8.77 -20.75
N LEU A 213 -5.71 -7.74 -21.44
CA LEU A 213 -5.53 -6.40 -20.89
C LEU A 213 -6.77 -5.56 -21.22
N TYR A 214 -7.53 -5.20 -20.20
CA TYR A 214 -8.71 -4.33 -20.28
C TYR A 214 -8.27 -2.88 -20.07
N ILE A 215 -8.56 -2.01 -21.04
CA ILE A 215 -8.10 -0.61 -21.03
C ILE A 215 -9.22 0.29 -20.49
N VAL A 216 -9.04 0.81 -19.27
CA VAL A 216 -10.07 1.54 -18.52
C VAL A 216 -9.89 3.04 -18.72
N GLY A 217 -10.79 3.66 -19.49
CA GLY A 217 -10.88 5.11 -19.67
C GLY A 217 -9.64 5.72 -20.33
N GLY A 218 -9.20 6.86 -19.80
CA GLY A 218 -8.07 7.66 -20.30
C GLY A 218 -8.50 8.93 -21.02
N ALA A 219 -7.52 9.65 -21.54
CA ALA A 219 -7.73 10.85 -22.35
C ALA A 219 -6.68 10.97 -23.45
N ASN A 220 -6.92 11.88 -24.38
CA ASN A 220 -5.97 12.34 -25.38
C ASN A 220 -6.27 13.83 -25.71
N ALA A 221 -5.73 14.35 -26.81
CA ALA A 221 -5.99 15.72 -27.25
C ALA A 221 -7.48 15.98 -27.60
N ASP A 222 -8.23 14.96 -28.01
CA ASP A 222 -9.65 15.05 -28.36
C ASP A 222 -10.57 15.05 -27.13
N GLY A 223 -10.02 14.77 -25.94
CA GLY A 223 -10.70 14.85 -24.66
C GLY A 223 -10.78 13.52 -23.92
N ASN A 224 -11.89 13.33 -23.20
CA ASN A 224 -12.12 12.16 -22.37
C ASN A 224 -12.49 10.95 -23.23
N LEU A 225 -11.86 9.80 -22.99
CA LEU A 225 -12.19 8.56 -23.69
C LEU A 225 -13.16 7.71 -22.86
N PRO A 226 -14.13 7.04 -23.51
CA PRO A 226 -15.16 6.32 -22.80
C PRO A 226 -14.63 5.07 -22.11
N PHE A 227 -15.33 4.64 -21.06
CA PHE A 227 -15.09 3.34 -20.43
C PHE A 227 -15.65 2.17 -21.25
N TRP A 228 -16.59 2.43 -22.15
CA TRP A 228 -17.31 1.44 -22.95
C TRP A 228 -17.65 2.01 -24.34
N PRO A 229 -17.60 1.23 -25.43
CA PRO A 229 -17.06 -0.13 -25.49
C PRO A 229 -15.56 -0.14 -25.11
N MET A 230 -15.20 -1.03 -24.18
CA MET A 230 -13.87 -1.08 -23.57
C MET A 230 -12.92 -1.80 -24.53
N PRO A 231 -11.78 -1.19 -24.91
CA PRO A 231 -10.75 -1.90 -25.65
C PRO A 231 -10.13 -2.99 -24.78
N VAL A 232 -10.00 -4.18 -25.34
CA VAL A 232 -9.41 -5.34 -24.68
C VAL A 232 -8.38 -5.96 -25.61
N PHE A 233 -7.14 -6.08 -25.14
CA PHE A 233 -6.08 -6.74 -25.89
C PHE A 233 -5.89 -8.17 -25.41
N ASP A 234 -6.04 -9.13 -26.31
CA ASP A 234 -5.75 -10.54 -26.05
C ASP A 234 -4.24 -10.78 -26.24
N ILE A 235 -3.53 -11.08 -25.15
CA ILE A 235 -2.07 -11.20 -25.16
C ILE A 235 -1.61 -12.36 -26.04
N ARG A 236 -2.36 -13.47 -26.03
CA ARG A 236 -2.03 -14.68 -26.80
C ARG A 236 -2.26 -14.47 -28.29
N ARG A 237 -3.42 -13.92 -28.63
CA ARG A 237 -3.82 -13.67 -30.02
C ARG A 237 -3.17 -12.44 -30.62
N ARG A 238 -2.61 -11.56 -29.79
CA ARG A 238 -2.06 -10.24 -30.16
C ARG A 238 -3.06 -9.41 -30.97
N SER A 239 -4.31 -9.41 -30.52
CA SER A 239 -5.41 -8.80 -31.26
C SER A 239 -6.33 -8.03 -30.32
N TRP A 240 -6.90 -6.93 -30.83
CA TRP A 240 -7.89 -6.14 -30.12
C TRP A 240 -9.30 -6.69 -30.26
N ALA A 241 -10.08 -6.54 -29.20
CA ALA A 241 -11.52 -6.68 -29.16
C ALA A 241 -12.13 -5.49 -28.40
N PHE A 242 -13.44 -5.33 -28.53
CA PHE A 242 -14.21 -4.33 -27.80
C PHE A 242 -15.30 -5.01 -27.00
N VAL A 243 -15.40 -4.65 -25.72
CA VAL A 243 -16.36 -5.25 -24.78
C VAL A 243 -17.34 -4.18 -24.30
N SER A 244 -18.63 -4.45 -24.51
CA SER A 244 -19.71 -3.59 -24.01
C SER A 244 -20.18 -4.07 -22.64
N PHE A 245 -20.57 -3.11 -21.80
CA PHE A 245 -21.15 -3.38 -20.48
C PHE A 245 -22.63 -3.04 -20.49
N THR A 246 -23.39 -3.77 -19.69
CA THR A 246 -24.78 -3.42 -19.32
C THR A 246 -24.80 -2.65 -17.99
N GLY A 247 -25.95 -2.07 -17.64
CA GLY A 247 -26.12 -1.39 -16.35
C GLY A 247 -25.89 0.13 -16.41
N GLN A 248 -25.32 0.70 -15.35
CA GLN A 248 -25.25 2.15 -15.14
C GLN A 248 -23.99 2.78 -15.76
N CYS A 249 -23.79 2.55 -17.05
CA CYS A 249 -22.61 3.00 -17.78
C CYS A 249 -22.51 4.56 -17.79
N PRO A 250 -21.44 5.16 -17.23
CA PRO A 250 -21.32 6.60 -17.09
C PRO A 250 -20.74 7.23 -18.36
N GLU A 251 -20.86 8.55 -18.42
CA GLU A 251 -20.11 9.39 -19.35
C GLU A 251 -18.59 9.22 -19.19
N PRO A 252 -17.79 9.53 -20.23
CA PRO A 252 -16.33 9.50 -20.16
C PRO A 252 -15.74 10.35 -19.02
N ILE A 253 -14.84 9.76 -18.24
CA ILE A 253 -14.12 10.42 -17.14
C ILE A 253 -12.62 10.30 -17.40
N ARG A 254 -11.89 11.42 -17.36
CA ARG A 254 -10.42 11.43 -17.44
C ARG A 254 -9.76 11.51 -16.08
N CYS A 255 -8.52 11.05 -16.00
CA CYS A 255 -7.67 11.16 -14.81
C CYS A 255 -8.31 10.59 -13.53
N SER A 256 -9.22 9.63 -13.69
CA SER A 256 -9.67 8.73 -12.65
C SER A 256 -8.55 7.75 -12.30
N CYS A 257 -8.78 6.93 -11.27
CA CYS A 257 -7.88 5.85 -10.91
C CYS A 257 -8.72 4.61 -10.63
N SER A 258 -8.16 3.44 -10.95
CA SER A 258 -8.81 2.15 -10.87
C SER A 258 -7.96 1.13 -10.12
N VAL A 259 -8.62 0.24 -9.39
CA VAL A 259 -7.99 -0.92 -8.74
C VAL A 259 -8.71 -2.20 -9.09
N GLN A 260 -7.96 -3.29 -9.14
CA GLN A 260 -8.48 -4.63 -9.41
C GLN A 260 -8.59 -5.42 -8.10
N ILE A 261 -9.78 -5.90 -7.76
CA ILE A 261 -10.01 -6.78 -6.62
C ILE A 261 -10.57 -8.10 -7.13
N ASP A 262 -9.80 -9.16 -6.89
CA ASP A 262 -10.28 -10.53 -7.09
C ASP A 262 -11.27 -10.88 -5.96
N LYS A 263 -12.42 -11.44 -6.30
CA LYS A 263 -13.39 -11.93 -5.32
C LYS A 263 -12.99 -13.25 -4.67
N GLY A 264 -11.73 -13.66 -4.75
CA GLY A 264 -11.14 -14.71 -3.94
C GLY A 264 -11.54 -16.13 -4.37
N MET A 265 -10.63 -17.07 -4.14
CA MET A 265 -10.85 -18.50 -4.30
C MET A 265 -11.89 -19.00 -3.29
N SER A 266 -12.95 -19.65 -3.77
CA SER A 266 -13.30 -20.96 -3.22
C SER A 266 -12.79 -22.00 -4.22
N GLU A 267 -12.35 -23.16 -3.75
CA GLU A 267 -11.85 -24.26 -4.61
C GLU A 267 -12.88 -24.74 -5.66
N PHE A 268 -14.10 -24.20 -5.66
CA PHE A 268 -15.22 -24.67 -6.47
C PHE A 268 -15.99 -23.60 -7.26
N PHE A 269 -15.63 -22.31 -7.18
CA PHE A 269 -16.31 -21.26 -7.98
C PHE A 269 -15.33 -20.31 -8.67
N PHE A 270 -15.64 -20.02 -9.95
CA PHE A 270 -14.82 -19.24 -10.87
C PHE A 270 -14.46 -17.84 -10.33
N LEU A 271 -13.22 -17.44 -10.65
CA LEU A 271 -12.60 -16.14 -10.32
C LEU A 271 -13.41 -14.98 -10.89
N CYS A 272 -14.20 -14.31 -10.05
CA CYS A 272 -14.91 -13.08 -10.42
C CYS A 272 -14.01 -11.88 -10.16
N LEU A 273 -13.61 -11.18 -11.23
CA LEU A 273 -12.78 -10.00 -11.13
C LEU A 273 -13.62 -8.72 -11.23
N VAL A 274 -13.46 -7.83 -10.26
CA VAL A 274 -14.12 -6.52 -10.27
C VAL A 274 -13.07 -5.42 -10.27
N VAL A 275 -13.20 -4.50 -11.22
CA VAL A 275 -12.44 -3.24 -11.24
C VAL A 275 -13.25 -2.19 -10.51
N TYR A 276 -12.63 -1.44 -9.61
CA TYR A 276 -13.24 -0.30 -8.93
C TYR A 276 -12.55 0.99 -9.37
N THR A 277 -13.30 1.98 -9.84
CA THR A 277 -12.77 3.26 -10.31
C THR A 277 -13.37 4.42 -9.54
N THR A 278 -12.54 5.40 -9.18
CA THR A 278 -12.98 6.57 -8.41
C THR A 278 -12.39 7.87 -8.95
N GLY A 279 -13.04 8.98 -8.60
CA GLY A 279 -12.57 10.33 -8.93
C GLY A 279 -12.50 10.58 -10.43
N GLY A 280 -11.63 11.50 -10.84
CA GLY A 280 -11.47 11.95 -12.22
C GLY A 280 -12.43 13.09 -12.60
N ILE A 281 -12.21 13.68 -13.77
CA ILE A 281 -13.00 14.81 -14.29
C ILE A 281 -13.98 14.31 -15.35
N ALA A 282 -15.25 14.65 -15.17
CA ALA A 282 -16.33 14.32 -16.10
C ALA A 282 -16.19 15.04 -17.46
N ALA A 283 -17.02 14.67 -18.43
CA ALA A 283 -16.99 15.22 -19.79
C ALA A 283 -17.16 16.75 -19.84
N ASN A 284 -17.86 17.36 -18.88
CA ASN A 284 -18.01 18.82 -18.79
C ASN A 284 -16.72 19.57 -18.40
N GLY A 285 -15.64 18.85 -18.09
CA GLY A 285 -14.32 19.41 -17.85
C GLY A 285 -14.09 20.06 -16.49
N THR A 286 -15.13 20.25 -15.68
CA THR A 286 -15.05 20.97 -14.39
C THR A 286 -15.53 20.14 -13.20
N THR A 287 -16.40 19.16 -13.42
CA THR A 287 -16.98 18.37 -12.34
C THR A 287 -16.12 17.15 -12.02
N VAL A 288 -15.72 17.04 -10.76
CA VAL A 288 -15.04 15.83 -10.25
C VAL A 288 -16.08 14.75 -9.97
N ASN A 289 -15.86 13.54 -10.50
CA ASN A 289 -16.77 12.42 -10.30
C ASN A 289 -16.78 11.95 -8.84
N LYS A 290 -17.95 12.00 -8.21
CA LYS A 290 -18.19 11.55 -6.83
C LYS A 290 -18.61 10.10 -6.69
N ASN A 291 -18.95 9.44 -7.80
CA ASN A 291 -19.44 8.06 -7.76
C ASN A 291 -18.26 7.09 -7.69
N ILE A 292 -18.42 6.04 -6.88
CA ILE A 292 -17.55 4.87 -6.91
C ILE A 292 -18.14 3.90 -7.91
N LEU A 293 -17.36 3.59 -8.93
CA LEU A 293 -17.78 2.79 -10.08
C LEU A 293 -17.23 1.38 -9.94
N SER A 294 -17.99 0.37 -10.34
CA SER A 294 -17.51 -1.01 -10.42
C SER A 294 -17.80 -1.62 -11.78
N PHE A 295 -16.81 -2.33 -12.33
CA PHE A 295 -16.89 -3.08 -13.57
C PHE A 295 -16.68 -4.55 -13.24
N ASN A 296 -17.73 -5.35 -13.35
CA ASN A 296 -17.60 -6.79 -13.22
C ASN A 296 -17.22 -7.38 -14.58
N LEU A 297 -15.99 -7.89 -14.69
CA LEU A 297 -15.45 -8.39 -15.95
C LEU A 297 -16.00 -9.77 -16.32
N GLU A 298 -16.63 -10.48 -15.39
CA GLU A 298 -17.23 -11.79 -15.65
C GLU A 298 -18.61 -11.69 -16.31
N ASN A 299 -19.50 -10.90 -15.73
CA ASN A 299 -20.87 -10.75 -16.24
C ASN A 299 -21.07 -9.46 -17.05
N LEU A 300 -20.03 -8.65 -17.23
CA LEU A 300 -20.03 -7.42 -18.00
C LEU A 300 -21.09 -6.42 -17.54
N VAL A 301 -21.22 -6.27 -16.22
CA VAL A 301 -22.13 -5.31 -15.58
C VAL A 301 -21.34 -4.14 -15.01
N PHE A 302 -21.78 -2.93 -15.36
CA PHE A 302 -21.36 -1.69 -14.75
C PHE A 302 -22.33 -1.29 -13.63
N SER A 303 -21.81 -0.84 -12.49
CA SER A 303 -22.64 -0.34 -11.38
C SER A 303 -22.02 0.85 -10.65
N VAL A 304 -22.87 1.75 -10.16
CA VAL A 304 -22.48 2.72 -9.13
C VAL A 304 -22.68 2.08 -7.76
N VAL A 305 -21.58 1.91 -7.02
CA VAL A 305 -21.55 1.10 -5.79
C VAL A 305 -21.34 1.90 -4.52
N GLY A 306 -21.17 3.21 -4.63
CA GLY A 306 -21.00 4.10 -3.49
C GLY A 306 -20.68 5.53 -3.90
N ARG A 307 -20.33 6.35 -2.92
CA ARG A 307 -19.88 7.72 -3.13
C ARG A 307 -18.56 7.96 -2.42
N HIS A 308 -17.68 8.69 -3.09
CA HIS A 308 -16.41 9.15 -2.57
C HIS A 308 -16.64 10.43 -1.76
N VAL A 309 -16.08 10.52 -0.55
CA VAL A 309 -16.34 11.62 0.40
C VAL A 309 -15.68 12.95 -0.03
N ALA A 310 -14.44 12.91 -0.53
CA ALA A 310 -13.76 14.06 -1.13
C ALA A 310 -13.00 13.64 -2.40
N PRO A 311 -13.71 13.45 -3.53
CA PRO A 311 -13.11 12.91 -4.75
C PRO A 311 -12.09 13.89 -5.33
N ALA A 312 -11.02 13.36 -5.91
CA ALA A 312 -9.99 14.12 -6.61
C ALA A 312 -9.78 13.54 -8.02
N PHE A 313 -8.95 14.20 -8.82
CA PHE A 313 -8.40 13.65 -10.05
C PHE A 313 -6.87 13.68 -10.00
N PHE A 314 -6.20 12.85 -10.80
CA PHE A 314 -4.75 12.62 -10.68
C PHE A 314 -4.30 12.10 -9.29
N HIS A 315 -5.21 11.53 -8.50
CA HIS A 315 -4.89 10.70 -7.34
C HIS A 315 -4.42 9.31 -7.81
N ASP A 316 -3.97 8.49 -6.87
CA ASP A 316 -3.72 7.07 -7.14
C ASP A 316 -4.25 6.19 -6.00
N MET A 317 -4.39 4.90 -6.27
CA MET A 317 -5.02 3.94 -5.36
C MET A 317 -4.22 2.64 -5.25
N ALA A 318 -4.30 1.98 -4.09
CA ALA A 318 -3.72 0.67 -3.87
C ALA A 318 -4.66 -0.25 -3.09
N VAL A 319 -4.76 -1.51 -3.53
CA VAL A 319 -5.52 -2.56 -2.85
C VAL A 319 -4.74 -3.08 -1.65
N VAL A 320 -5.45 -3.38 -0.57
CA VAL A 320 -4.91 -4.18 0.52
C VAL A 320 -5.28 -5.64 0.27
N PRO A 321 -4.32 -6.51 -0.06
CA PRO A 321 -4.60 -7.92 -0.37
C PRO A 321 -5.36 -8.60 0.77
N ASN A 322 -6.35 -9.41 0.41
CA ASN A 322 -7.16 -10.24 1.33
C ASN A 322 -7.97 -9.49 2.40
N GLN A 323 -8.06 -8.17 2.35
CA GLN A 323 -8.83 -7.36 3.31
C GLN A 323 -10.08 -6.72 2.70
N TYR A 324 -10.37 -6.97 1.42
CA TYR A 324 -11.52 -6.41 0.69
C TYR A 324 -11.65 -4.90 0.85
N CYS A 325 -10.51 -4.22 0.85
CA CYS A 325 -10.43 -2.78 0.96
C CYS A 325 -9.28 -2.23 0.10
N PHE A 326 -9.34 -0.95 -0.17
CA PHE A 326 -8.30 -0.24 -0.90
C PHE A 326 -8.21 1.20 -0.38
N TYR A 327 -7.08 1.84 -0.63
CA TYR A 327 -6.84 3.22 -0.24
C TYR A 327 -6.67 4.10 -1.47
N SER A 328 -7.03 5.37 -1.35
CA SER A 328 -6.62 6.43 -2.28
C SER A 328 -5.79 7.47 -1.56
N PHE A 329 -4.81 8.06 -2.22
CA PHE A 329 -4.06 9.19 -1.69
C PHE A 329 -3.98 10.35 -2.70
N GLY A 330 -4.05 11.56 -2.16
CA GLY A 330 -3.75 12.82 -2.85
C GLY A 330 -4.65 13.16 -4.04
N GLY A 331 -4.06 13.76 -5.08
CA GLY A 331 -4.74 14.26 -6.27
C GLY A 331 -4.99 15.76 -6.22
N VAL A 332 -5.81 16.25 -7.16
CA VAL A 332 -6.22 17.65 -7.27
C VAL A 332 -7.70 17.78 -6.93
N LEU A 333 -8.03 18.69 -6.03
CA LEU A 333 -9.37 19.04 -5.59
C LEU A 333 -9.44 20.56 -5.44
N ASN A 334 -10.45 21.19 -6.06
CA ASN A 334 -10.64 22.65 -6.07
C ASN A 334 -9.35 23.39 -6.46
N GLU A 335 -8.73 22.95 -7.57
CA GLU A 335 -7.48 23.49 -8.14
C GLU A 335 -6.22 23.36 -7.26
N LYS A 336 -6.35 22.80 -6.06
CA LYS A 336 -5.24 22.56 -5.14
C LYS A 336 -4.89 21.08 -5.11
N ARG A 337 -3.59 20.80 -4.99
CA ARG A 337 -3.15 19.44 -4.69
C ARG A 337 -3.38 19.15 -3.22
N VAL A 338 -4.00 18.01 -2.95
CA VAL A 338 -4.35 17.59 -1.59
C VAL A 338 -3.52 16.38 -1.19
N ASN A 339 -3.45 16.11 0.10
CA ASN A 339 -2.83 14.92 0.70
C ASN A 339 -3.86 14.06 1.45
N ASN A 340 -5.13 14.16 1.04
CA ASN A 340 -6.21 13.38 1.65
C ASN A 340 -5.94 11.89 1.46
N LEU A 341 -6.09 11.12 2.54
CA LEU A 341 -6.06 9.66 2.53
C LEU A 341 -7.48 9.15 2.76
N HIS A 342 -7.95 8.25 1.91
CA HIS A 342 -9.26 7.63 2.06
C HIS A 342 -9.16 6.12 2.08
N LEU A 343 -9.99 5.48 2.90
CA LEU A 343 -10.18 4.04 2.96
C LEU A 343 -11.52 3.68 2.31
N PHE A 344 -11.49 2.71 1.40
CA PHE A 344 -12.66 2.15 0.75
C PHE A 344 -12.87 0.72 1.22
N THR A 345 -14.03 0.42 1.80
CA THR A 345 -14.36 -0.91 2.35
C THR A 345 -15.52 -1.52 1.57
N LEU A 346 -15.34 -2.75 1.06
CA LEU A 346 -16.41 -3.52 0.44
C LEU A 346 -17.30 -4.12 1.54
N LEU A 347 -18.53 -3.63 1.65
CA LEU A 347 -19.45 -3.98 2.75
C LEU A 347 -20.11 -5.35 2.59
N ASN A 348 -20.15 -5.89 1.38
CA ASN A 348 -20.70 -7.21 1.09
C ASN A 348 -19.68 -8.34 1.24
N LYS A 349 -18.47 -8.03 1.73
CA LYS A 349 -17.41 -9.01 1.98
C LYS A 349 -17.02 -8.93 3.45
N ILE A 350 -16.89 -10.09 4.07
CA ILE A 350 -16.46 -10.21 5.46
C ILE A 350 -14.98 -10.59 5.43
N PRO A 351 -14.08 -9.80 6.04
CA PRO A 351 -12.69 -10.21 6.22
C PRO A 351 -12.60 -11.53 6.98
N SER A 352 -11.52 -12.29 6.77
CA SER A 352 -11.31 -13.52 7.54
C SER A 352 -11.25 -13.24 9.04
N LEU A 353 -11.58 -14.23 9.89
CA LEU A 353 -11.40 -14.10 11.34
C LEU A 353 -9.99 -13.65 11.68
N ARG A 354 -8.99 -14.17 10.95
CA ARG A 354 -7.58 -13.77 11.07
C ARG A 354 -7.39 -12.26 10.86
N GLU A 355 -7.96 -11.67 9.81
CA GLU A 355 -7.86 -10.23 9.56
C GLU A 355 -8.68 -9.39 10.56
N LEU A 356 -9.84 -9.88 11.00
CA LEU A 356 -10.63 -9.23 12.04
C LEU A 356 -9.89 -9.22 13.38
N SER A 357 -9.31 -10.35 13.79
CA SER A 357 -8.47 -10.45 14.98
C SER A 357 -7.26 -9.53 14.89
N TRP A 358 -6.62 -9.47 13.71
CA TRP A 358 -5.49 -8.57 13.50
C TRP A 358 -5.90 -7.10 13.57
N LYS A 359 -7.05 -6.73 13.00
CA LYS A 359 -7.58 -5.37 13.09
C LYS A 359 -7.87 -4.99 14.55
N ALA A 360 -8.53 -5.86 15.30
CA ALA A 360 -8.81 -5.65 16.73
C ALA A 360 -7.53 -5.52 17.56
N LEU A 361 -6.53 -6.37 17.30
CA LEU A 361 -5.22 -6.27 17.94
C LEU A 361 -4.53 -4.95 17.56
N SER A 362 -4.55 -4.58 16.28
CA SER A 362 -3.95 -3.34 15.78
C SER A 362 -4.55 -2.13 16.48
N GLU A 363 -5.88 -2.05 16.60
CA GLU A 363 -6.59 -0.97 17.32
C GLU A 363 -6.19 -0.91 18.81
N ARG A 364 -6.05 -2.05 19.48
CA ARG A 364 -5.58 -2.12 20.88
C ARG A 364 -4.10 -1.77 21.04
N THR A 365 -3.28 -2.05 20.04
CA THR A 365 -1.84 -1.72 20.04
C THR A 365 -1.55 -0.33 19.50
N GLN A 366 -2.50 0.33 18.85
CA GLN A 366 -2.32 1.67 18.28
C GLN A 366 -1.85 2.70 19.32
N PRO A 367 -2.35 2.68 20.58
CA PRO A 367 -1.84 3.57 21.61
C PRO A 367 -0.33 3.47 21.81
N PHE A 368 0.31 2.31 21.59
CA PHE A 368 1.76 2.16 21.74
C PHE A 368 2.57 2.94 20.71
N PHE A 369 1.96 3.33 19.59
CA PHE A 369 2.57 4.10 18.52
C PHE A 369 2.09 5.57 18.52
N PRO A 370 2.24 6.39 19.57
CA PRO A 370 1.95 7.81 19.44
C PRO A 370 2.95 8.44 18.48
N ILE A 371 2.38 9.21 17.56
CA ILE A 371 3.08 10.15 16.69
C ILE A 371 4.00 11.09 17.50
N ASP A 372 3.55 11.47 18.71
CA ASP A 372 4.18 12.47 19.57
C ASP A 372 5.41 11.97 20.37
N ILE A 373 5.70 10.66 20.35
CA ILE A 373 6.95 10.20 21.00
C ILE A 373 8.18 10.65 20.16
N ARG A 374 8.07 10.85 18.84
CA ARG A 374 9.19 11.37 18.02
C ARG A 374 9.56 12.81 18.37
N THR A 375 8.58 13.64 18.74
CA THR A 375 8.73 15.08 19.04
C THR A 375 9.02 15.37 20.51
N ARG A 376 8.50 14.56 21.45
CA ARG A 376 8.66 14.77 22.90
C ARG A 376 9.93 14.19 23.51
N LEU A 377 10.78 13.51 22.74
CA LEU A 377 12.06 12.97 23.23
C LEU A 377 13.21 13.98 23.28
N LYS A 378 12.92 15.28 23.15
CA LYS A 378 13.95 16.32 23.36
C LYS A 378 14.13 16.68 24.83
N ASP A 379 13.13 16.41 25.69
CA ASP A 379 13.18 16.65 27.12
C ASP A 379 12.69 15.38 27.87
N GLU A 380 13.59 14.77 28.66
CA GLU A 380 13.34 13.61 29.57
C GLU A 380 12.99 12.25 28.92
N THR A 381 14.00 11.62 28.33
CA THR A 381 13.91 10.52 27.36
C THR A 381 13.62 9.10 27.88
N ALA A 382 13.88 8.77 29.15
CA ALA A 382 13.76 7.38 29.64
C ALA A 382 12.42 7.05 30.32
N ASN A 383 11.81 8.04 31.00
CA ASN A 383 10.61 7.82 31.80
C ASN A 383 9.36 7.80 30.93
N TYR A 384 9.25 8.70 29.95
CA TYR A 384 8.05 8.81 29.12
C TYR A 384 7.80 7.56 28.26
N LEU A 385 8.80 7.06 27.53
CA LEU A 385 8.66 5.83 26.73
C LEU A 385 8.35 4.63 27.62
N ARG A 386 9.02 4.50 28.77
CA ARG A 386 8.78 3.43 29.75
C ARG A 386 7.33 3.45 30.24
N ASP A 387 6.86 4.60 30.67
CA ASP A 387 5.51 4.76 31.23
C ASP A 387 4.44 4.56 30.14
N HIS A 388 4.78 4.92 28.90
CA HIS A 388 3.96 4.70 27.72
C HIS A 388 3.81 3.21 27.36
N LEU A 389 4.94 2.48 27.26
CA LEU A 389 4.94 1.03 27.04
C LEU A 389 4.22 0.29 28.18
N ARG A 390 4.38 0.77 29.43
CA ARG A 390 3.63 0.25 30.59
C ARG A 390 2.13 0.40 30.42
N ARG A 391 1.65 1.61 30.11
CA ARG A 391 0.22 1.88 29.91
C ARG A 391 -0.35 1.04 28.77
N GLY A 392 0.34 0.97 27.63
CA GLY A 392 -0.08 0.13 26.52
C GLY A 392 -0.19 -1.34 26.90
N PHE A 393 0.80 -1.88 27.64
CA PHE A 393 0.83 -3.30 28.01
C PHE A 393 -0.41 -3.70 28.83
N PHE A 394 -0.75 -2.94 29.88
CA PHE A 394 -1.91 -3.28 30.71
C PHE A 394 -3.23 -3.15 29.93
N LEU A 395 -3.35 -2.14 29.05
CA LEU A 395 -4.50 -1.97 28.17
C LEU A 395 -4.71 -3.15 27.21
N LEU A 396 -3.63 -3.77 26.71
CA LEU A 396 -3.72 -4.97 25.86
C LEU A 396 -4.45 -6.13 26.55
N PHE A 397 -4.28 -6.25 27.87
CA PHE A 397 -4.92 -7.26 28.71
C PHE A 397 -6.24 -6.78 29.34
N GLY A 398 -6.74 -5.59 28.97
CA GLY A 398 -7.96 -5.03 29.55
C GLY A 398 -7.81 -4.59 31.01
N LEU A 399 -6.57 -4.38 31.46
CA LEU A 399 -6.24 -3.98 32.84
C LEU A 399 -5.95 -2.49 32.93
N GLN A 400 -6.25 -1.88 34.07
CA GLN A 400 -5.80 -0.53 34.37
C GLN A 400 -4.29 -0.54 34.71
N PRO A 401 -3.48 0.38 34.16
CA PRO A 401 -2.09 0.49 34.54
C PRO A 401 -1.97 0.96 36.00
N PRO A 402 -1.02 0.42 36.79
CA PRO A 402 -0.79 0.89 38.15
C PRO A 402 -0.46 2.40 38.18
N SER A 403 -0.70 3.09 39.30
CA SER A 403 -0.36 4.51 39.47
C SER A 403 1.15 4.74 39.27
N LEU A 404 1.49 5.92 38.73
CA LEU A 404 2.87 6.38 38.60
C LEU A 404 3.22 7.14 39.87
N ASP A 405 3.81 6.47 40.87
CA ASP A 405 4.71 7.08 41.85
C ASP A 405 5.43 5.98 42.66
N PRO A 406 6.61 6.29 43.22
CA PRO A 406 7.75 5.38 43.23
C PRO A 406 7.56 4.25 44.24
N PRO A 407 8.28 3.14 44.07
CA PRO A 407 8.71 2.47 45.27
C PRO A 407 10.19 2.11 45.17
N ASP A 408 10.94 2.44 46.22
CA ASP A 408 11.90 1.47 46.73
C ASP A 408 11.26 0.08 46.67
N GLY A 409 11.77 -0.73 45.73
CA GLY A 409 11.51 -2.16 45.54
C GLY A 409 10.06 -2.64 45.68
N ASP A 410 9.44 -3.01 44.56
CA ASP A 410 8.89 -4.37 44.32
C ASP A 410 8.04 -5.05 45.44
N ARG A 411 7.41 -4.30 46.35
CA ARG A 411 6.65 -4.83 47.50
C ARG A 411 5.30 -4.17 47.61
N GLY A 412 4.34 -4.67 46.84
CA GLY A 412 2.96 -4.23 46.91
C GLY A 412 2.13 -4.88 45.82
N LEU A 413 2.04 -6.21 45.87
CA LEU A 413 1.11 -6.95 45.01
C LEU A 413 -0.31 -6.71 45.52
N SER A 414 -1.22 -6.30 44.62
CA SER A 414 -2.64 -6.38 44.92
C SER A 414 -3.04 -7.85 45.09
N ASN A 415 -4.04 -8.13 45.94
CA ASN A 415 -4.57 -9.48 46.17
C ASN A 415 -5.31 -10.07 44.94
N ASP A 416 -5.16 -9.47 43.76
CA ASP A 416 -5.74 -9.94 42.52
C ASP A 416 -4.68 -10.70 41.71
N THR A 417 -4.79 -12.03 41.71
CA THR A 417 -3.82 -12.96 41.10
C THR A 417 -3.61 -12.70 39.59
N ILE A 418 -4.60 -12.14 38.91
CA ILE A 418 -4.48 -11.74 37.50
C ILE A 418 -3.55 -10.53 37.35
N ALA A 419 -3.68 -9.54 38.23
CA ALA A 419 -2.83 -8.35 38.23
C ALA A 419 -1.38 -8.69 38.58
N GLU A 420 -1.16 -9.64 39.50
CA GLU A 420 0.17 -10.16 39.85
C GLU A 420 0.87 -10.82 38.64
N ASN A 421 0.16 -11.69 37.92
CA ASN A 421 0.71 -12.38 36.76
C ASN A 421 1.00 -11.41 35.60
N ALA A 422 0.11 -10.45 35.35
CA ALA A 422 0.34 -9.40 34.37
C ALA A 422 1.57 -8.55 34.73
N HIS A 423 1.77 -8.23 36.01
CA HIS A 423 2.92 -7.48 36.48
C HIS A 423 4.23 -8.25 36.30
N LYS A 424 4.26 -9.54 36.64
CA LYS A 424 5.42 -10.42 36.38
C LYS A 424 5.72 -10.48 34.88
N PHE A 425 4.70 -10.67 34.04
CA PHE A 425 4.87 -10.73 32.59
C PHE A 425 5.41 -9.41 31.99
N TYR A 426 4.91 -8.26 32.47
CA TYR A 426 5.44 -6.95 32.11
C TYR A 426 6.92 -6.81 32.49
N LYS A 427 7.29 -7.20 33.72
CA LYS A 427 8.67 -7.13 34.23
C LYS A 427 9.64 -7.92 33.35
N TYR A 428 9.31 -9.16 33.00
CA TYR A 428 10.14 -9.98 32.09
C TYR A 428 10.23 -9.40 30.68
N THR A 429 9.09 -8.97 30.11
CA THR A 429 9.05 -8.33 28.78
C THR A 429 9.95 -7.10 28.75
N ARG A 430 9.93 -6.29 29.81
CA ARG A 430 10.77 -5.09 29.95
C ARG A 430 12.26 -5.43 30.07
N ILE A 431 12.63 -6.42 30.89
CA ILE A 431 14.04 -6.84 31.04
C ILE A 431 14.59 -7.28 29.69
N PHE A 432 13.88 -8.17 28.99
CA PHE A 432 14.31 -8.67 27.68
C PHE A 432 14.39 -7.55 26.62
N TYR A 433 13.44 -6.63 26.62
CA TYR A 433 13.48 -5.45 25.77
C TYR A 433 14.73 -4.59 26.03
N ILE A 434 15.10 -4.36 27.29
CA ILE A 434 16.32 -3.61 27.65
C ILE A 434 17.57 -4.36 27.16
N SER A 435 17.67 -5.68 27.39
CA SER A 435 18.79 -6.49 26.85
C SER A 435 18.91 -6.36 25.33
N THR A 436 17.77 -6.36 24.63
CA THR A 436 17.71 -6.22 23.16
C THR A 436 18.20 -4.83 22.71
N LEU A 437 17.85 -3.77 23.43
CA LEU A 437 18.32 -2.41 23.16
C LEU A 437 19.83 -2.27 23.37
N MET A 438 20.36 -2.82 24.47
CA MET A 438 21.80 -2.75 24.78
C MET A 438 22.63 -3.42 23.68
N LYS A 439 22.22 -4.60 23.22
CA LYS A 439 22.88 -5.29 22.10
C LYS A 439 22.83 -4.47 20.81
N ARG A 440 21.74 -3.76 20.55
CA ARG A 440 21.62 -2.86 19.40
C ARG A 440 22.67 -1.74 19.41
N GLN A 441 22.94 -1.18 20.59
CA GLN A 441 23.99 -0.18 20.76
C GLN A 441 25.39 -0.78 20.54
N GLU A 442 25.64 -2.00 21.05
CA GLU A 442 26.88 -2.75 20.79
C GLU A 442 27.13 -2.98 19.29
N ASP A 443 26.07 -3.27 18.52
CA ASP A 443 26.11 -3.47 17.07
C ASP A 443 26.24 -2.15 16.26
N GLY A 444 26.44 -1.00 16.92
CA GLY A 444 26.59 0.31 16.29
C GLY A 444 25.32 0.84 15.63
N ARG A 445 24.13 0.33 15.99
CA ARG A 445 22.85 0.75 15.42
C ARG A 445 22.27 1.93 16.22
N PRO A 446 21.80 3.00 15.57
CA PRO A 446 21.22 4.14 16.27
C PRO A 446 19.94 3.73 17.03
N THR A 447 19.83 4.16 18.30
CA THR A 447 18.68 3.86 19.20
C THR A 447 17.58 4.92 19.19
N GLU A 448 17.67 5.90 18.29
CA GLU A 448 16.85 7.11 18.35
C GLU A 448 15.47 6.97 17.66
N ASP A 449 15.25 5.95 16.82
CA ASP A 449 13.93 5.74 16.20
C ASP A 449 12.97 5.05 17.19
N VAL A 450 12.14 5.89 17.77
CA VAL A 450 11.04 5.51 18.66
C VAL A 450 10.09 4.48 18.09
N VAL A 451 9.68 4.65 16.84
CA VAL A 451 8.68 3.77 16.21
C VAL A 451 9.28 2.37 16.09
N GLU A 452 10.58 2.31 15.80
CA GLU A 452 11.35 1.07 15.81
C GLU A 452 11.51 0.49 17.23
N ASN A 453 11.73 1.32 18.25
CA ASN A 453 11.80 0.88 19.65
C ASN A 453 10.46 0.29 20.14
N VAL A 454 9.33 0.94 19.82
CA VAL A 454 7.99 0.41 20.10
C VAL A 454 7.75 -0.90 19.35
N ALA A 455 8.09 -0.94 18.07
CA ALA A 455 7.94 -2.15 17.27
C ALA A 455 8.81 -3.30 17.80
N LEU A 456 10.00 -2.99 18.31
CA LEU A 456 10.88 -3.96 18.95
C LEU A 456 10.24 -4.51 20.24
N TYR A 457 9.68 -3.64 21.08
CA TYR A 457 8.94 -4.06 22.27
C TYR A 457 7.75 -4.97 21.93
N LEU A 458 6.93 -4.58 20.94
CA LEU A 458 5.80 -5.39 20.49
C LEU A 458 6.27 -6.70 19.84
N THR A 459 7.41 -6.71 19.17
CA THR A 459 8.00 -7.94 18.62
C THR A 459 8.41 -8.90 19.74
N VAL A 460 9.03 -8.39 20.80
CA VAL A 460 9.34 -9.16 22.01
C VAL A 460 8.04 -9.72 22.62
N LEU A 461 7.03 -8.87 22.81
CA LEU A 461 5.74 -9.28 23.36
C LEU A 461 5.06 -10.36 22.49
N PHE A 462 5.04 -10.17 21.18
CA PHE A 462 4.45 -11.12 20.23
C PHE A 462 5.21 -12.45 20.21
N TYR A 463 6.54 -12.40 20.31
CA TYR A 463 7.36 -13.59 20.48
C TYR A 463 6.98 -14.36 21.75
N TRP A 464 6.86 -13.67 22.89
CA TRP A 464 6.43 -14.29 24.16
C TRP A 464 5.03 -14.90 24.10
N LEU A 465 4.11 -14.23 23.41
CA LEU A 465 2.73 -14.67 23.24
C LEU A 465 2.57 -15.75 22.16
N GLY A 466 3.65 -16.18 21.49
CA GLY A 466 3.60 -17.18 20.43
C GLY A 466 2.81 -16.70 19.19
N VAL A 467 2.77 -15.39 18.97
CA VAL A 467 2.08 -14.80 17.81
C VAL A 467 2.84 -15.19 16.53
N PRO A 468 2.14 -15.65 15.48
CA PRO A 468 2.79 -16.01 14.22
C PRO A 468 3.67 -14.88 13.64
N LEU A 469 4.85 -15.24 13.15
CA LEU A 469 5.88 -14.29 12.67
C LEU A 469 5.39 -13.33 11.57
N GLU A 470 4.44 -13.78 10.75
CA GLU A 470 3.77 -12.97 9.72
C GLU A 470 3.13 -11.69 10.29
N PHE A 471 2.67 -11.71 11.54
CA PHE A 471 2.11 -10.54 12.21
C PHE A 471 3.19 -9.57 12.68
N VAL A 472 4.32 -10.09 13.16
CA VAL A 472 5.49 -9.26 13.48
C VAL A 472 5.94 -8.49 12.26
N THR A 473 5.97 -9.12 11.08
CA THR A 473 6.39 -8.46 9.83
C THR A 473 5.47 -7.34 9.34
N ARG A 474 4.25 -7.21 9.91
CA ARG A 474 3.31 -6.11 9.63
C ARG A 474 3.57 -4.86 10.48
N LEU A 475 4.31 -4.99 11.59
CA LEU A 475 4.70 -3.85 12.42
C LEU A 475 5.68 -2.95 11.65
N PRO A 476 5.72 -1.63 11.92
CA PRO A 476 6.81 -0.77 11.48
C PRO A 476 8.16 -1.42 11.82
N TYR A 477 9.08 -1.52 10.86
CA TYR A 477 10.38 -2.20 11.06
C TYR A 477 10.31 -3.67 11.49
N GLY A 478 9.15 -4.31 11.41
CA GLY A 478 8.87 -5.62 12.01
C GLY A 478 9.87 -6.72 11.65
N LEU A 479 10.29 -6.80 10.38
CA LEU A 479 11.31 -7.77 9.96
C LEU A 479 12.67 -7.51 10.63
N ARG A 480 13.08 -6.24 10.70
CA ARG A 480 14.34 -5.83 11.33
C ARG A 480 14.29 -6.02 12.85
N CYS A 481 13.15 -5.72 13.48
CA CYS A 481 12.89 -6.02 14.87
C CYS A 481 12.95 -7.53 15.14
N LEU A 482 12.35 -8.35 14.27
CA LEU A 482 12.37 -9.80 14.37
C LEU A 482 13.78 -10.38 14.24
N GLU A 483 14.56 -9.92 13.26
CA GLU A 483 15.97 -10.30 13.10
C GLU A 483 16.78 -9.98 14.37
N THR A 484 16.54 -8.79 14.94
CA THR A 484 17.20 -8.33 16.18
C THR A 484 16.80 -9.18 17.39
N VAL A 485 15.49 -9.40 17.59
CA VAL A 485 14.96 -10.20 18.71
C VAL A 485 15.43 -11.64 18.61
N SER A 486 15.36 -12.26 17.42
CA SER A 486 15.81 -13.64 17.20
C SER A 486 17.28 -13.81 17.53
N ALA A 487 18.14 -12.88 17.10
CA ALA A 487 19.57 -12.91 17.42
C ALA A 487 19.85 -12.71 18.92
N CYS A 488 18.99 -12.01 19.66
CA CYS A 488 19.10 -11.86 21.12
C CYS A 488 18.69 -13.15 21.84
N VAL A 489 17.56 -13.74 21.44
CA VAL A 489 17.08 -15.02 21.96
C VAL A 489 18.16 -16.10 21.81
N GLU A 490 18.76 -16.23 20.63
CA GLU A 490 19.81 -17.24 20.40
C GLU A 490 21.04 -17.05 21.30
N LYS A 491 21.43 -15.80 21.59
CA LYS A 491 22.57 -15.49 22.47
C LYS A 491 22.23 -15.78 23.94
N GLU A 492 21.05 -15.39 24.42
CA GLU A 492 20.62 -15.70 25.79
C GLU A 492 20.41 -17.20 26.01
N TYR A 493 19.86 -17.93 25.03
CA TYR A 493 19.69 -19.39 25.10
C TYR A 493 21.03 -20.12 25.26
N ARG A 494 22.10 -19.61 24.64
CA ARG A 494 23.47 -20.17 24.77
C ARG A 494 24.09 -19.90 26.14
N ASN A 495 23.77 -18.76 26.76
CA ASN A 495 24.38 -18.35 28.03
C ASN A 495 23.65 -18.90 29.27
N TYR A 496 22.37 -19.27 29.11
CA TYR A 496 21.49 -19.65 30.21
C TYR A 496 20.62 -20.87 29.85
N PRO A 497 21.22 -22.05 29.54
CA PRO A 497 20.48 -23.23 29.10
C PRO A 497 19.52 -23.78 30.17
N ASP A 498 19.88 -23.65 31.45
CA ASP A 498 19.15 -24.24 32.59
C ASP A 498 18.30 -23.23 33.38
N THR A 499 18.38 -21.94 33.04
CA THR A 499 17.72 -20.84 33.79
C THR A 499 16.36 -20.45 33.21
N VAL A 500 15.92 -21.14 32.16
CA VAL A 500 14.75 -20.75 31.37
C VAL A 500 13.60 -21.73 31.60
N VAL A 501 12.73 -21.36 32.55
CA VAL A 501 11.34 -21.83 32.62
C VAL A 501 10.53 -21.45 31.36
N PHE A 502 11.07 -20.65 30.45
CA PHE A 502 10.35 -20.15 29.28
C PHE A 502 10.43 -21.07 28.05
N ARG A 503 9.70 -22.19 28.10
CA ARG A 503 8.90 -22.51 26.91
C ARG A 503 7.84 -21.41 26.79
N PRO A 504 7.49 -20.89 25.59
CA PRO A 504 6.28 -20.06 25.47
C PRO A 504 5.19 -20.87 26.17
N PRO A 505 4.50 -20.31 27.19
CA PRO A 505 3.57 -21.10 27.96
C PRO A 505 2.65 -21.74 26.94
N LYS A 506 2.63 -23.09 26.89
CA LYS A 506 1.56 -23.76 26.17
C LYS A 506 0.28 -23.08 26.66
N ARG A 507 -0.58 -22.74 25.70
CA ARG A 507 -1.89 -22.09 25.87
C ARG A 507 -2.67 -22.51 27.14
N SER A 508 -2.39 -23.70 27.67
CA SER A 508 -2.85 -24.26 28.93
C SER A 508 -2.78 -23.39 30.19
N LEU A 509 -1.92 -22.35 30.29
CA LEU A 509 -1.94 -21.45 31.46
C LEU A 509 -2.92 -20.27 31.33
N LEU A 510 -3.40 -19.96 30.12
CA LEU A 510 -4.47 -18.99 29.86
C LEU A 510 -5.84 -19.68 29.73
N ASP A 511 -5.87 -20.94 29.32
CA ASP A 511 -7.12 -21.71 29.14
C ASP A 511 -7.84 -22.01 30.47
N PHE A 512 -7.17 -21.98 31.62
CA PHE A 512 -7.81 -22.18 32.93
C PHE A 512 -8.69 -21.00 33.37
N ALA A 513 -8.56 -19.83 32.73
CA ALA A 513 -9.37 -18.65 33.01
C ALA A 513 -10.47 -18.38 31.96
N CYS A 514 -10.47 -19.09 30.83
CA CYS A 514 -11.51 -18.94 29.79
C CYS A 514 -12.72 -19.87 29.97
N SER A 515 -12.75 -20.71 31.02
CA SER A 515 -13.93 -21.52 31.36
C SER A 515 -14.93 -20.81 32.29
N THR A 516 -14.64 -19.59 32.72
CA THR A 516 -15.52 -18.82 33.61
C THR A 516 -15.45 -17.32 33.30
N THR A 517 -15.98 -16.91 32.15
CA THR A 517 -16.62 -15.59 31.92
C THR A 517 -17.45 -15.63 30.65
#